data_AF-M9LRX2-F1
#
_entry.id   AF-M9LRX2-F1
#
_cell.length_a   1.000
_cell.length_b   1.000
_cell.length_c   1.000
_cell.angle_alpha   90.00
_cell.angle_beta   90.00
_cell.angle_gamma   90.00
#
_symmetry.space_group_name_H-M   'P 1'
#
loop_
_entity.id
_entity.type
_entity.pdbx_description
1 polymer ?
#
loop_
_entity_poly.entity_id
_entity_poly.type
_entity_poly.pdbx_seq_one_letter_code
_entity_poly.pdbx_strand_id
1 'polypeptide(L)'
;MDFTYRRLDEKENKQGNVKGGSFKEVNASKGQNEVGHHIAQNAYNKRNGISRNDGPAVLMSKYDHSMTRTFAGKGKASMRADDALRLNGRQRMAKDVWDVRKHFGRNYNEGLRQAVRYGQQVYKKIK
;
A
#
# COMPACT_ATOMS: atom_id res chain seq x y z
N MET A 1 39.69 -14.97 33.13
CA MET A 1 38.78 -13.90 32.70
C MET A 1 38.46 -14.15 31.24
N ASP A 2 37.33 -14.82 30.96
CA ASP A 2 36.93 -15.19 29.60
C ASP A 2 35.74 -14.32 29.16
N PHE A 3 36.00 -13.41 28.24
CA PHE A 3 35.02 -12.52 27.62
C PHE A 3 34.41 -13.22 26.40
N THR A 4 33.59 -14.24 26.61
CA THR A 4 32.70 -14.75 25.55
C THR A 4 31.38 -14.00 25.63
N TYR A 5 31.30 -12.86 24.93
CA TYR A 5 30.07 -12.12 24.71
C TYR A 5 29.14 -12.99 23.84
N ARG A 6 28.30 -13.76 24.52
CA ARG A 6 27.21 -14.54 23.95
C ARG A 6 26.31 -13.58 23.17
N ARG A 7 26.41 -13.63 21.84
CA ARG A 7 25.46 -13.05 20.89
C ARG A 7 24.11 -13.77 21.09
N LEU A 8 23.39 -13.39 22.14
CA LEU A 8 22.03 -13.84 22.39
C LEU A 8 21.11 -12.87 21.68
N ASP A 9 20.55 -13.36 20.58
CA ASP A 9 19.24 -13.01 20.06
C ASP A 9 18.91 -11.51 20.05
N GLU A 10 19.37 -10.85 18.99
CA GLU A 10 18.59 -9.77 18.38
C GLU A 10 17.26 -10.38 17.90
N LYS A 11 16.32 -10.56 18.83
CA LYS A 11 14.91 -10.48 18.47
C LYS A 11 14.69 -9.02 18.07
N GLU A 12 14.96 -8.72 16.79
CA GLU A 12 14.46 -7.51 16.14
C GLU A 12 12.98 -7.41 16.50
N ASN A 13 12.69 -6.47 17.38
CA ASN A 13 11.35 -5.97 17.56
C ASN A 13 10.94 -5.36 16.21
N LYS A 14 10.38 -6.17 15.30
CA LYS A 14 9.86 -5.73 13.99
C LYS A 14 8.55 -4.95 14.14
N GLN A 15 8.48 -4.05 15.11
CA GLN A 15 7.45 -3.02 15.24
C GLN A 15 7.99 -1.67 14.73
N GLY A 16 8.78 -1.70 13.66
CA GLY A 16 8.84 -0.54 12.78
C GLY A 16 7.49 -0.42 12.08
N ASN A 17 6.70 0.61 12.39
CA ASN A 17 5.39 0.83 11.76
C ASN A 17 5.55 0.80 10.23
N VAL A 18 5.09 -0.28 9.59
CA VAL A 18 5.15 -0.44 8.14
C VAL A 18 4.27 0.63 7.52
N LYS A 19 4.85 1.53 6.72
CA LYS A 19 4.12 2.63 6.07
C LYS A 19 3.59 2.25 4.69
N GLY A 20 4.03 1.12 4.13
CA GLY A 20 3.48 0.55 2.91
C GLY A 20 3.93 -0.89 2.71
N GLY A 21 3.16 -1.66 1.93
CA GLY A 21 3.39 -3.10 1.78
C GLY A 21 2.08 -3.82 1.51
N SER A 22 1.92 -5.02 2.07
CA SER A 22 0.62 -5.70 2.06
C SER A 22 -0.39 -4.94 2.92
N PHE A 23 -1.66 -4.93 2.52
CA PHE A 23 -2.71 -4.31 3.32
C PHE A 23 -2.80 -4.91 4.72
N LYS A 24 -2.50 -6.20 4.88
CA LYS A 24 -2.45 -6.87 6.19
C LYS A 24 -1.46 -6.19 7.13
N GLU A 25 -0.22 -6.01 6.69
CA GLU A 25 0.85 -5.41 7.50
C GLU A 25 0.59 -3.93 7.74
N VAL A 26 0.17 -3.20 6.71
CA VAL A 26 -0.17 -1.77 6.81
C VAL A 26 -1.35 -1.54 7.75
N ASN A 27 -2.37 -2.40 7.72
CA ASN A 27 -3.52 -2.25 8.63
C ASN A 27 -3.16 -2.66 10.07
N ALA A 28 -2.14 -3.49 10.28
CA ALA A 28 -1.64 -3.83 11.61
C ALA A 28 -0.77 -2.72 12.23
N SER A 29 -0.16 -1.86 11.40
CA SER A 29 0.68 -0.74 11.86
C SER A 29 -0.08 0.57 12.10
N LYS A 30 -1.39 0.62 11.81
CA LYS A 30 -2.16 1.87 11.87
C LYS A 30 -2.38 2.36 13.29
N GLY A 31 -2.23 3.67 13.49
CA GLY A 31 -2.75 4.39 14.65
C GLY A 31 -4.27 4.64 14.57
N GLN A 32 -4.80 5.31 15.61
CA GLN A 32 -6.24 5.60 15.76
C GLN A 32 -6.85 6.39 14.59
N ASN A 33 -6.06 7.30 13.99
CA ASN A 33 -6.48 8.21 12.92
C ASN A 33 -5.92 7.84 11.55
N GLU A 34 -5.39 6.64 11.41
CA GLU A 34 -4.78 6.15 10.18
C GLU A 34 -5.58 5.00 9.56
N VAL A 35 -5.31 4.75 8.29
CA VAL A 35 -5.91 3.68 7.51
C VAL A 35 -4.94 3.22 6.43
N GLY A 36 -4.97 1.93 6.12
CA GLY A 36 -4.33 1.41 4.91
C GLY A 36 -5.14 1.82 3.68
N HIS A 37 -4.53 2.55 2.77
CA HIS A 37 -5.10 2.88 1.47
C HIS A 37 -4.52 1.95 0.41
N HIS A 38 -5.36 1.14 -0.24
CA HIS A 38 -4.93 0.32 -1.37
C HIS A 38 -4.47 1.20 -2.53
N ILE A 39 -3.25 0.96 -3.02
CA ILE A 39 -2.76 1.54 -4.28
C ILE A 39 -2.83 0.48 -5.36
N ALA A 40 -3.47 0.79 -6.48
CA ALA A 40 -4.29 -0.15 -7.23
C ALA A 40 -5.41 -0.72 -6.33
N GLN A 41 -6.56 -0.08 -6.45
CA GLN A 41 -7.78 -0.31 -5.69
C GLN A 41 -8.16 -1.80 -5.52
N ASN A 42 -8.61 -2.15 -4.31
CA ASN A 42 -8.95 -3.51 -3.90
C ASN A 42 -9.97 -4.21 -4.82
N ALA A 43 -10.90 -3.47 -5.42
CA ALA A 43 -11.86 -4.03 -6.38
C ALA A 43 -11.15 -4.62 -7.61
N TYR A 44 -10.13 -3.94 -8.13
CA TYR A 44 -9.28 -4.48 -9.20
C TYR A 44 -8.51 -5.71 -8.71
N ASN A 45 -7.90 -5.64 -7.52
CA ASN A 45 -7.13 -6.74 -6.95
C ASN A 45 -7.97 -8.03 -6.82
N LYS A 46 -9.17 -7.93 -6.26
CA LYS A 46 -10.10 -9.06 -6.14
C LYS A 46 -10.49 -9.67 -7.48
N ARG A 47 -10.74 -8.85 -8.51
CA ARG A 47 -11.03 -9.34 -9.87
C ARG A 47 -9.87 -10.14 -10.47
N ASN A 48 -8.65 -9.93 -9.99
CA ASN A 48 -7.43 -10.60 -10.46
C ASN A 48 -6.90 -11.62 -9.45
N GLY A 49 -7.76 -12.15 -8.57
CA GLY A 49 -7.41 -13.23 -7.64
C GLY A 49 -6.53 -12.81 -6.44
N ILE A 50 -6.29 -11.51 -6.25
CA ILE A 50 -5.55 -11.01 -5.08
C ILE A 50 -6.54 -10.78 -3.94
N SER A 51 -6.29 -11.41 -2.79
CA SER A 51 -7.10 -11.18 -1.60
C SER A 51 -6.97 -9.73 -1.11
N ARG A 52 -7.94 -9.25 -0.32
CA ARG A 52 -7.87 -7.89 0.25
C ARG A 52 -6.59 -7.65 1.05
N ASN A 53 -6.15 -8.66 1.78
CA ASN A 53 -4.99 -8.60 2.67
C ASN A 53 -3.67 -8.54 1.90
N ASP A 54 -3.64 -9.15 0.72
CA ASP A 54 -2.44 -9.25 -0.11
C ASP A 54 -2.32 -8.10 -1.12
N GLY A 55 -3.34 -7.25 -1.21
CA GLY A 55 -3.29 -6.06 -2.06
C GLY A 55 -2.26 -5.03 -1.56
N PRO A 56 -1.50 -4.37 -2.45
CA PRO A 56 -0.58 -3.30 -2.07
C PRO A 56 -1.30 -2.12 -1.45
N ALA A 57 -0.75 -1.57 -0.36
CA ALA A 57 -1.32 -0.46 0.37
C ALA A 57 -0.26 0.47 0.96
N VAL A 58 -0.66 1.71 1.24
CA VAL A 58 0.12 2.74 1.94
C VAL A 58 -0.65 3.21 3.16
N LEU A 59 0.02 3.44 4.28
CA LEU A 59 -0.55 4.00 5.49
C LEU A 59 -0.76 5.51 5.30
N MET A 60 -1.95 6.01 5.60
CA MET A 60 -2.26 7.43 5.55
C MET A 60 -3.33 7.83 6.57
N SER A 61 -3.45 9.14 6.83
CA SER A 61 -4.52 9.65 7.69
C SER A 61 -5.91 9.36 7.08
N LYS A 62 -6.93 9.20 7.92
CA LYS A 62 -8.32 9.03 7.43
C LYS A 62 -8.81 10.23 6.62
N TYR A 63 -8.36 11.43 6.97
CA TYR A 63 -8.68 12.65 6.25
C TYR A 63 -8.09 12.62 4.83
N ASP A 64 -6.78 12.36 4.70
CA ASP A 64 -6.11 12.29 3.40
C ASP A 64 -6.64 11.14 2.55
N HIS A 65 -6.95 10.01 3.19
CA HIS A 65 -7.64 8.90 2.53
C HIS A 65 -8.91 9.35 1.81
N SER A 66 -9.71 10.24 2.41
CA SER A 66 -10.94 10.73 1.81
C SER A 66 -10.72 11.56 0.53
N MET A 67 -9.55 12.18 0.37
CA MET A 67 -9.23 13.04 -0.77
C MET A 67 -8.78 12.24 -1.99
N THR A 68 -8.22 11.04 -1.81
CA THR A 68 -7.70 10.19 -2.90
C THR A 68 -8.76 9.88 -3.97
N ARG A 69 -8.32 9.67 -5.21
CA ARG A 69 -9.19 9.42 -6.38
C ARG A 69 -9.99 8.12 -6.31
N THR A 70 -9.63 7.20 -5.43
CA THR A 70 -10.28 5.88 -5.28
C THR A 70 -11.17 5.80 -4.04
N PHE A 71 -11.30 6.87 -3.25
CA PHE A 71 -12.14 6.89 -2.05
C PHE A 71 -13.64 6.80 -2.36
N ALA A 72 -14.34 5.91 -1.65
CA ALA A 72 -15.79 5.76 -1.69
C ALA A 72 -16.37 5.72 -3.12
N GLY A 73 -17.34 6.58 -3.45
CA GLY A 73 -17.97 6.64 -4.77
C GLY A 73 -16.99 6.92 -5.92
N LYS A 74 -15.88 7.62 -5.66
CA LYS A 74 -14.83 7.90 -6.65
C LYS A 74 -14.12 6.62 -7.12
N GLY A 75 -14.08 5.58 -6.27
CA GLY A 75 -13.58 4.26 -6.63
C GLY A 75 -14.30 3.64 -7.83
N LYS A 76 -15.62 3.76 -7.92
CA LYS A 76 -16.40 3.22 -9.05
C LYS A 76 -16.09 3.97 -10.36
N ALA A 77 -15.97 5.29 -10.29
CA ALA A 77 -15.64 6.13 -11.44
C ALA A 77 -14.20 5.86 -11.94
N SER A 78 -13.24 5.82 -11.02
CA SER A 78 -11.84 5.50 -11.34
C SER A 78 -11.68 4.10 -11.91
N MET A 79 -12.39 3.09 -11.39
CA MET A 79 -12.39 1.74 -11.97
C MET A 79 -12.81 1.76 -13.44
N ARG A 80 -13.93 2.42 -13.77
CA ARG A 80 -14.44 2.51 -15.15
C ARG A 80 -13.44 3.21 -16.06
N ALA A 81 -12.88 4.34 -15.61
CA ALA A 81 -11.90 5.09 -16.39
C ALA A 81 -10.62 4.28 -16.64
N ASP A 82 -10.14 3.56 -15.63
CA ASP A 82 -8.95 2.71 -15.75
C ASP A 82 -9.23 1.45 -16.59
N ASP A 83 -10.45 0.88 -16.52
CA ASP A 83 -10.89 -0.25 -17.35
C ASP A 83 -10.97 0.16 -18.84
N ALA A 84 -11.52 1.35 -19.13
CA ALA A 84 -11.60 1.89 -20.50
C ALA A 84 -10.22 2.09 -21.15
N LEU A 85 -9.22 2.43 -20.34
CA LEU A 85 -7.81 2.55 -20.77
C LEU A 85 -7.05 1.22 -20.72
N ARG A 86 -7.72 0.11 -20.37
CA ARG A 86 -7.13 -1.23 -20.22
C ARG A 86 -5.90 -1.25 -19.31
N LEU A 87 -5.93 -0.47 -18.22
CA LEU A 87 -4.78 -0.36 -17.32
C LEU A 87 -4.60 -1.64 -16.51
N ASN A 88 -3.37 -2.16 -16.49
CA ASN A 88 -2.96 -3.24 -15.61
C ASN A 88 -2.68 -2.73 -14.18
N GLY A 89 -2.43 -3.65 -13.24
CA GLY A 89 -2.21 -3.33 -11.82
C GLY A 89 -1.07 -2.35 -11.56
N ARG A 90 0.04 -2.47 -12.31
CA ARG A 90 1.18 -1.53 -12.19
C ARG A 90 0.81 -0.12 -12.65
N GLN A 91 0.08 -0.01 -13.75
CA GLN A 91 -0.38 1.28 -14.27
C GLN A 91 -1.40 1.96 -13.35
N ARG A 92 -2.34 1.19 -12.79
CA ARG A 92 -3.30 1.70 -11.78
C ARG A 92 -2.59 2.17 -10.53
N MET A 93 -1.63 1.38 -10.03
CA MET A 93 -0.79 1.75 -8.90
C MET A 93 -0.01 3.04 -9.16
N ALA A 94 0.53 3.23 -10.37
CA ALA A 94 1.22 4.47 -10.73
C ALA A 94 0.29 5.69 -10.71
N LYS A 95 -0.96 5.56 -11.17
CA LYS A 95 -1.95 6.65 -11.08
C LYS A 95 -2.31 6.98 -9.64
N ASP A 96 -2.45 5.97 -8.78
CA ASP A 96 -2.75 6.18 -7.36
C ASP A 96 -1.55 6.83 -6.64
N VAL A 97 -0.31 6.45 -6.97
CA VAL A 97 0.90 7.12 -6.47
C VAL A 97 0.94 8.58 -6.89
N TRP A 98 0.64 8.88 -8.15
CA TRP A 98 0.62 10.25 -8.65
C TRP A 98 -0.46 11.09 -7.98
N ASP A 99 -1.65 10.53 -7.78
CA ASP A 99 -2.76 11.16 -7.05
C ASP A 99 -2.37 11.55 -5.63
N VAL A 100 -1.81 10.61 -4.86
CA VAL A 100 -1.33 10.85 -3.49
C VAL A 100 -0.23 11.93 -3.49
N ARG A 101 0.72 11.89 -4.43
CA ARG A 101 1.78 12.90 -4.51
C ARG A 101 1.26 14.28 -4.92
N LYS A 102 0.23 14.35 -5.76
CA LYS A 102 -0.40 15.60 -6.17
C LYS A 102 -1.10 16.29 -4.99
N HIS A 103 -1.78 15.51 -4.15
CA HIS A 103 -2.49 16.06 -2.99
C HIS A 103 -1.57 16.36 -1.79
N PHE A 104 -0.55 15.53 -1.55
CA PHE A 104 0.19 15.56 -0.26
C PHE A 104 1.71 15.71 -0.41
N GLY A 105 2.19 15.99 -1.62
CA GLY A 105 3.60 16.17 -1.90
C GLY A 105 4.44 14.96 -1.51
N ARG A 106 5.29 15.13 -0.49
CA ARG A 106 6.27 14.12 -0.06
C ARG A 106 5.86 13.33 1.20
N ASN A 107 4.74 13.67 1.83
CA ASN A 107 4.34 13.15 3.15
C ASN A 107 4.28 11.61 3.20
N TYR A 108 3.86 10.99 2.09
CA TYR A 108 3.69 9.54 2.00
C TYR A 108 4.80 8.82 1.21
N ASN A 109 5.89 9.49 0.85
CA ASN A 109 6.91 8.93 -0.05
C ASN A 109 7.53 7.63 0.46
N GLU A 110 7.79 7.52 1.76
CA GLU A 110 8.35 6.30 2.34
C GLU A 110 7.40 5.11 2.14
N GLY A 111 6.14 5.27 2.56
CA GLY A 111 5.11 4.25 2.40
C GLY A 111 4.80 3.94 0.94
N LEU A 112 4.73 4.95 0.07
CA LEU A 112 4.54 4.75 -1.37
C LEU A 112 5.68 3.94 -1.99
N ARG A 113 6.94 4.17 -1.60
CA ARG A 113 8.08 3.36 -2.08
C ARG A 113 7.96 1.91 -1.63
N GLN A 114 7.62 1.66 -0.36
CA GLN A 114 7.43 0.31 0.16
C GLN A 114 6.28 -0.41 -0.55
N ALA A 115 5.13 0.27 -0.69
CA ALA A 115 3.94 -0.26 -1.34
C ALA A 115 4.16 -0.54 -2.84
N VAL A 116 4.88 0.34 -3.56
CA VAL A 116 5.24 0.12 -4.97
C VAL A 116 6.15 -1.08 -5.14
N ARG A 117 7.18 -1.22 -4.29
CA ARG A 117 8.08 -2.39 -4.33
C ARG A 117 7.30 -3.69 -4.11
N TYR A 118 6.42 -3.72 -3.11
CA TYR A 118 5.56 -4.87 -2.85
C TYR A 118 4.59 -5.15 -4.02
N GLY A 119 3.90 -4.13 -4.52
CA GLY A 119 2.96 -4.25 -5.64
C GLY A 119 3.62 -4.75 -6.92
N GLN A 120 4.86 -4.35 -7.22
CA GLN A 120 5.62 -4.88 -8.35
C GLN A 120 5.82 -6.40 -8.28
N GLN A 121 6.04 -6.94 -7.08
CA GLN A 121 6.16 -8.38 -6.83
C GLN A 121 4.80 -9.08 -6.96
N VAL A 122 3.74 -8.51 -6.38
CA VAL A 122 2.37 -9.05 -6.47
C VAL A 122 1.93 -9.17 -7.94
N TYR A 123 2.04 -8.09 -8.70
CA TYR A 123 1.60 -8.06 -10.10
C TYR A 123 2.54 -8.81 -11.06
N LYS A 124 3.71 -9.27 -10.62
CA LYS A 124 4.55 -10.18 -11.43
C LYS A 124 4.02 -11.62 -11.41
N LYS A 125 3.33 -12.00 -10.33
CA LYS A 125 2.83 -13.38 -10.12
C LYS A 125 1.52 -13.66 -10.84
N ILE A 126 0.87 -12.63 -11.36
CA ILE A 126 -0.44 -12.69 -12.00
C ILE A 126 -0.16 -12.47 -13.49
N LYS A 127 -0.38 -13.52 -14.28
CA LYS A 127 -0.24 -13.50 -15.74
C LYS A 127 -1.57 -13.13 -16.38
#